data_AF-A0A7C0UNQ8-F1
#
_entry.id   AF-A0A7C0UNQ8-F1
#
_cell.length_a   1.000
_cell.length_b   1.000
_cell.length_c   1.000
_cell.angle_alpha   90.00
_cell.angle_beta   90.00
_cell.angle_gamma   90.00
#
_symmetry.space_group_name_H-M   'P 1'
#
loop_
_entity.id
_entity.type
_entity.pdbx_description
1 polymer ?
#
loop_
_entity_poly.entity_id
_entity_poly.type
_entity_poly.pdbx_seq_one_letter_code
_entity_poly.pdbx_strand_id
1 'polypeptide(L)'
;MDGLRDSKKTTEKSRKKLFWEIAKNAMGVGVGIVHADVIDRINILQSTKLAMKTALEDLGMSPDILYIDAVKLPEVNIRQCSIFKGESISASIAAASIIAKVVRDEMMFDYHEMYPLYNFKGHKGYSTKEHMEAVIKYGPCPIHRKSFRRVKDIQLPFGPEL
;
A
#
# COMPACT_ATOMS: atom_id res chain seq x y z
N MET A 1 15.36 -5.27 -17.70
CA MET A 1 15.55 -5.37 -16.24
C MET A 1 15.29 -6.81 -15.84
N ASP A 2 16.32 -7.51 -15.40
CA ASP A 2 16.17 -8.91 -14.98
C ASP A 2 15.54 -8.99 -13.58
N GLY A 3 14.63 -9.94 -13.39
CA GLY A 3 13.98 -10.16 -12.09
C GLY A 3 12.76 -9.28 -11.79
N LEU A 4 12.29 -8.49 -12.76
CA LEU A 4 11.02 -7.76 -12.67
C LEU A 4 9.84 -8.74 -12.74
N ARG A 5 9.47 -9.30 -11.59
CA ARG A 5 8.37 -10.25 -11.40
C ARG A 5 7.58 -9.86 -10.15
N ASP A 6 6.47 -10.57 -9.90
CA ASP A 6 5.60 -10.44 -8.73
C ASP A 6 6.35 -9.96 -7.48
N SER A 7 6.00 -8.76 -7.01
CA SER A 7 6.77 -8.07 -5.96
C SER A 7 6.80 -8.86 -4.65
N LYS A 8 5.81 -9.73 -4.43
CA LYS A 8 5.69 -10.56 -3.22
C LYS A 8 6.60 -11.78 -3.26
N LYS A 9 7.06 -12.20 -4.44
CA LYS A 9 8.02 -13.31 -4.63
C LYS A 9 9.47 -12.86 -4.61
N THR A 10 9.71 -11.55 -4.66
CA THR A 10 11.05 -10.96 -4.60
C THR A 10 11.47 -10.73 -3.15
N THR A 11 12.73 -11.00 -2.80
CA THR A 11 13.26 -10.70 -1.46
C THR A 11 13.30 -9.19 -1.22
N GLU A 12 13.32 -8.75 0.05
CA GLU A 12 13.40 -7.32 0.38
C GLU A 12 14.64 -6.65 -0.24
N LYS A 13 15.80 -7.30 -0.12
CA LYS A 13 17.06 -6.82 -0.72
C LYS A 13 16.93 -6.64 -2.24
N SER A 14 16.36 -7.64 -2.93
CA SER A 14 16.17 -7.56 -4.38
C SER A 14 15.12 -6.51 -4.77
N ARG A 15 14.04 -6.34 -3.99
CA ARG A 15 13.06 -5.27 -4.21
C ARG A 15 13.68 -3.87 -4.07
N LYS A 16 14.52 -3.64 -3.05
CA LYS A 16 15.22 -2.36 -2.88
C LYS A 16 16.17 -2.07 -4.04
N LYS A 17 16.88 -3.09 -4.55
CA LYS A 17 17.70 -2.93 -5.77
C LYS A 17 16.84 -2.54 -6.98
N LEU A 18 15.75 -3.28 -7.22
CA LEU A 18 14.84 -3.01 -8.34
C LEU A 18 14.17 -1.64 -8.23
N PHE A 19 13.83 -1.19 -7.01
CA PHE A 19 13.29 0.15 -6.77
C PHE A 19 14.20 1.24 -7.34
N TRP A 20 15.50 1.19 -7.03
CA TRP A 20 16.47 2.16 -7.54
C TRP A 20 16.71 2.03 -9.04
N GLU A 21 16.71 0.80 -9.58
CA GLU A 21 16.78 0.58 -11.02
C GLU A 21 15.56 1.16 -11.75
N ILE A 22 14.36 0.97 -11.23
CA ILE A 22 13.13 1.53 -11.79
C ILE A 22 13.16 3.06 -11.71
N ALA A 23 13.44 3.63 -10.54
CA ALA A 23 13.50 5.08 -10.35
C ALA A 23 14.52 5.77 -11.26
N LYS A 24 15.65 5.09 -11.56
CA LYS A 24 16.68 5.63 -12.45
C LYS A 24 16.30 5.57 -13.94
N ASN A 25 15.57 4.54 -14.37
CA ASN A 25 15.38 4.26 -15.80
C ASN A 25 13.94 4.54 -16.29
N ALA A 26 12.97 4.67 -15.40
CA ALA A 26 11.60 5.03 -15.78
C ALA A 26 11.55 6.48 -16.26
N MET A 27 10.67 6.76 -17.23
CA MET A 27 10.42 8.14 -17.68
C MET A 27 9.86 9.03 -16.56
N GLY A 28 9.08 8.43 -15.66
CA GLY A 28 8.58 9.08 -14.45
C GLY A 28 8.03 8.05 -13.49
N VAL A 29 8.00 8.41 -12.21
CA VAL A 29 7.40 7.62 -11.13
C VAL A 29 6.56 8.56 -10.29
N GLY A 30 5.27 8.26 -10.15
CA GLY A 30 4.38 8.95 -9.24
C GLY A 30 3.90 8.01 -8.12
N VAL A 31 3.71 8.57 -6.92
CA VAL A 31 3.33 7.83 -5.72
C VAL A 31 2.11 8.49 -5.06
N GLY A 32 1.05 7.70 -4.86
CA GLY A 32 -0.14 8.14 -4.15
C GLY A 32 -0.30 7.44 -2.80
N ILE A 33 -0.50 8.24 -1.74
CA ILE A 33 -0.68 7.75 -0.37
C ILE A 33 -2.05 8.20 0.15
N VAL A 34 -2.78 7.28 0.78
CA VAL A 34 -4.07 7.56 1.42
C VAL A 34 -4.01 7.08 2.87
N HIS A 35 -4.30 8.00 3.79
CA HIS A 35 -4.22 7.76 5.24
C HIS A 35 -5.40 6.92 5.77
N ALA A 36 -5.19 6.29 6.93
CA ALA A 36 -6.15 5.36 7.52
C ALA A 36 -7.52 6.01 7.80
N ASP A 37 -7.53 7.27 8.21
CA ASP A 37 -8.74 8.05 8.45
C ASP A 37 -9.56 8.27 7.17
N VAL A 38 -8.91 8.54 6.03
CA VAL A 38 -9.56 8.62 4.71
C VAL A 38 -10.11 7.25 4.34
N ILE A 39 -9.33 6.19 4.52
CA ILE A 39 -9.77 4.81 4.23
C ILE A 39 -11.02 4.45 5.02
N ASP A 40 -11.08 4.82 6.29
CA ASP A 40 -12.25 4.60 7.13
C ASP A 40 -13.48 5.37 6.65
N ARG A 41 -13.30 6.56 6.06
CA ARG A 41 -14.40 7.39 5.52
C ARG A 41 -14.94 6.87 4.18
N ILE A 42 -14.06 6.50 3.24
CA ILE A 42 -14.46 6.23 1.85
C ILE A 42 -14.36 4.78 1.42
N ASN A 43 -13.96 3.87 2.31
CA ASN A 43 -13.64 2.46 2.07
C ASN A 43 -12.35 2.20 1.27
N ILE A 44 -11.86 0.95 1.34
CA ILE A 44 -10.58 0.54 0.75
C ILE A 44 -10.58 0.57 -0.77
N LEU A 45 -11.71 0.30 -1.44
CA LEU A 45 -11.78 0.31 -2.90
C LEU A 45 -11.67 1.73 -3.42
N GLN A 46 -12.43 2.69 -2.87
CA GLN A 46 -12.35 4.09 -3.31
C GLN A 46 -11.01 4.71 -2.93
N SER A 47 -10.46 4.36 -1.76
CA SER A 47 -9.11 4.78 -1.37
C SER A 47 -8.03 4.27 -2.30
N THR A 48 -8.19 3.05 -2.83
CA THR A 48 -7.25 2.49 -3.83
C THR A 48 -7.31 3.32 -5.12
N LYS A 49 -8.51 3.66 -5.59
CA LYS A 49 -8.68 4.52 -6.78
C LYS A 49 -8.14 5.94 -6.55
N LEU A 50 -8.36 6.50 -5.36
CA LEU A 50 -7.82 7.80 -4.97
C LEU A 50 -6.29 7.78 -4.98
N ALA A 51 -5.67 6.77 -4.36
CA ALA A 51 -4.21 6.61 -4.40
C ALA A 51 -3.67 6.51 -5.83
N MET A 52 -4.34 5.76 -6.72
CA MET A 52 -3.94 5.68 -8.12
C MET A 52 -4.08 7.02 -8.86
N LYS A 53 -5.13 7.80 -8.58
CA LYS A 53 -5.31 9.14 -9.14
C LYS A 53 -4.22 10.11 -8.67
N THR A 54 -3.94 10.12 -7.37
CA THR A 54 -2.85 10.92 -6.80
C THR A 54 -1.49 10.51 -7.38
N ALA A 55 -1.24 9.21 -7.58
CA ALA A 55 -0.01 8.74 -8.23
C ALA A 55 0.11 9.23 -9.68
N LEU A 56 -1.01 9.34 -10.41
CA LEU A 56 -1.01 9.88 -11.77
C LEU A 56 -0.78 11.40 -11.78
N GLU A 57 -1.30 12.13 -10.80
CA GLU A 57 -1.04 13.57 -10.63
C GLU A 57 0.43 13.83 -10.28
N ASP A 58 0.99 13.05 -9.35
CA ASP A 58 2.40 13.12 -8.91
C ASP A 58 3.39 12.75 -10.02
N LEU A 59 2.99 11.90 -10.97
CA LEU A 59 3.81 11.53 -12.13
C LEU A 59 4.22 12.76 -12.97
N GLY A 60 3.44 13.84 -12.95
CA GLY A 60 3.77 15.11 -13.62
C GLY A 60 3.77 15.05 -15.15
N MET A 61 3.36 13.92 -15.74
CA MET A 61 3.20 13.73 -17.19
C MET A 61 1.96 12.90 -17.50
N SER A 62 1.40 13.09 -18.70
CA SER A 62 0.22 12.36 -19.16
C SER A 62 0.62 11.15 -20.01
N PRO A 63 0.42 9.90 -19.53
CA PRO A 63 0.64 8.71 -20.35
C PRO A 63 -0.47 8.52 -21.39
N ASP A 64 -0.16 7.86 -22.51
CA ASP A 64 -1.14 7.54 -23.55
C ASP A 64 -2.12 6.43 -23.12
N ILE A 65 -1.62 5.45 -22.36
CA ILE A 65 -2.37 4.27 -21.92
C ILE A 65 -1.99 3.91 -20.47
N LEU A 66 -3.00 3.61 -19.65
CA LEU A 66 -2.85 3.10 -18.31
C LEU A 66 -3.06 1.58 -18.27
N TYR A 67 -2.05 0.85 -17.82
CA TYR A 67 -2.18 -0.56 -17.46
C TYR A 67 -2.43 -0.67 -15.96
N ILE A 68 -3.57 -1.23 -15.56
CA ILE A 68 -4.01 -1.26 -14.16
C ILE A 68 -4.38 -2.69 -13.75
N ASP A 69 -3.93 -3.14 -12.57
CA ASP A 69 -4.26 -4.47 -12.06
C ASP A 69 -5.69 -4.51 -11.51
N ALA A 70 -6.56 -5.25 -12.19
CA ALA A 70 -7.92 -5.61 -11.79
C ALA A 70 -8.90 -4.46 -11.43
N VAL A 71 -8.60 -3.19 -11.76
CA VAL A 71 -9.51 -2.06 -11.52
C VAL A 71 -9.52 -1.05 -12.68
N LYS A 72 -10.56 -0.22 -12.71
CA LYS A 72 -10.69 0.96 -13.59
C LYS A 72 -10.87 2.23 -12.76
N LEU A 73 -10.45 3.35 -13.33
CA LEU A 73 -10.59 4.71 -12.81
C LEU A 73 -11.59 5.48 -13.69
N PRO A 74 -12.89 5.50 -13.34
CA PRO A 74 -13.92 6.10 -14.20
C PRO A 74 -13.73 7.61 -14.45
N GLU A 75 -13.12 8.32 -13.50
CA GLU A 75 -12.87 9.76 -13.60
C GLU A 75 -11.62 10.13 -14.43
N VAL A 76 -10.83 9.13 -14.85
CA VAL A 76 -9.58 9.37 -15.58
C VAL A 76 -9.81 9.16 -17.07
N ASN A 77 -9.76 10.25 -17.84
CA ASN A 77 -9.94 10.25 -19.28
C ASN A 77 -8.64 9.90 -20.04
N ILE A 78 -8.02 8.79 -19.65
CA ILE A 78 -6.88 8.17 -20.36
C ILE A 78 -7.33 6.76 -20.74
N ARG A 79 -6.86 6.25 -21.88
CA ARG A 79 -7.15 4.88 -22.30
C ARG A 79 -6.68 3.90 -21.23
N GLN A 80 -7.57 3.00 -20.79
CA GLN A 80 -7.28 2.07 -19.69
C GLN A 80 -7.36 0.61 -20.13
N CYS A 81 -6.33 -0.15 -19.79
CA CYS A 81 -6.23 -1.59 -19.95
C CYS A 81 -6.20 -2.24 -18.56
N SER A 82 -7.36 -2.70 -18.09
CA SER A 82 -7.46 -3.47 -16.84
C SER A 82 -7.03 -4.91 -17.09
N ILE A 83 -5.98 -5.36 -16.40
CA ILE A 83 -5.42 -6.71 -16.53
C ILE A 83 -5.59 -7.44 -15.21
N PHE A 84 -6.11 -8.66 -15.23
CA PHE A 84 -6.15 -9.51 -14.03
C PHE A 84 -4.78 -10.18 -13.83
N LYS A 85 -4.24 -10.13 -12.61
CA LYS A 85 -2.87 -10.62 -12.30
C LYS A 85 -1.81 -9.88 -13.12
N GLY A 86 -2.00 -8.57 -13.26
CA GLY A 86 -1.20 -7.71 -14.14
C GLY A 86 0.31 -7.74 -13.84
N GLU A 87 0.71 -7.94 -12.59
CA GLU A 87 2.13 -8.03 -12.19
C GLU A 87 2.90 -9.16 -12.92
N SER A 88 2.21 -10.21 -13.35
CA SER A 88 2.84 -11.35 -14.05
C SER A 88 2.89 -11.19 -15.57
N ILE A 89 2.20 -10.17 -16.11
CA ILE A 89 1.96 -9.98 -17.54
C ILE A 89 2.58 -8.67 -18.04
N SER A 90 2.52 -7.61 -17.23
CA SER A 90 2.98 -6.26 -17.60
C SER A 90 4.17 -5.84 -16.76
N ALA A 91 5.27 -5.50 -17.43
CA ALA A 91 6.45 -4.92 -16.81
C ALA A 91 6.13 -3.61 -16.07
N SER A 92 5.26 -2.77 -16.64
CA SER A 92 4.84 -1.50 -16.04
C SER A 92 4.09 -1.72 -14.73
N ILE A 93 3.17 -2.71 -14.70
CA ILE A 93 2.43 -3.06 -13.46
C ILE A 93 3.39 -3.65 -12.43
N ALA A 94 4.30 -4.54 -12.84
CA ALA A 94 5.30 -5.13 -11.94
C ALA A 94 6.21 -4.04 -11.33
N ALA A 95 6.67 -3.09 -12.13
CA ALA A 95 7.49 -1.97 -11.67
C ALA A 95 6.73 -1.09 -10.67
N ALA A 96 5.49 -0.71 -10.98
CA ALA A 96 4.63 0.06 -10.08
C ALA A 96 4.38 -0.67 -8.75
N SER A 97 4.16 -1.99 -8.77
CA SER A 97 3.99 -2.81 -7.57
C SER A 97 5.26 -2.82 -6.69
N ILE A 98 6.46 -2.88 -7.29
CA ILE A 98 7.72 -2.79 -6.55
C ILE A 98 7.88 -1.41 -5.90
N ILE A 99 7.63 -0.33 -6.64
CA ILE A 99 7.67 1.04 -6.09
C ILE A 99 6.72 1.16 -4.90
N ALA A 100 5.45 0.79 -5.08
CA ALA A 100 4.44 0.87 -4.04
C ALA A 100 4.81 0.02 -2.82
N LYS A 101 5.36 -1.19 -3.02
CA LYS A 101 5.75 -2.08 -1.94
C LYS A 101 6.92 -1.55 -1.13
N VAL A 102 7.97 -1.04 -1.78
CA VAL A 102 9.13 -0.47 -1.08
C VAL A 102 8.74 0.78 -0.32
N VAL A 103 8.03 1.73 -0.95
CA VAL A 103 7.57 2.95 -0.26
C VAL A 103 6.72 2.60 0.96
N ARG A 104 5.74 1.70 0.81
CA ARG A 104 4.88 1.29 1.93
C ARG A 104 5.69 0.64 3.06
N ASP A 105 6.67 -0.20 2.73
CA ASP A 105 7.46 -0.90 3.74
C ASP A 105 8.36 0.06 4.53
N GLU A 106 8.94 1.07 3.87
CA GLU A 106 9.68 2.16 4.51
C GLU A 106 8.77 2.98 5.44
N MET A 107 7.55 3.36 5.00
CA MET A 107 6.59 4.04 5.88
C MET A 107 6.25 3.21 7.13
N MET A 108 6.19 1.87 7.04
CA MET A 108 5.96 1.01 8.21
C MET A 108 7.16 0.95 9.16
N PHE A 109 8.38 1.18 8.65
CA PHE A 109 9.55 1.38 9.52
C PHE A 109 9.43 2.73 10.25
N ASP A 110 9.07 3.81 9.56
CA ASP A 110 8.89 5.12 10.20
C ASP A 110 7.78 5.09 11.27
N TYR A 111 6.68 4.40 10.98
CA TYR A 111 5.62 4.19 11.98
C TYR A 111 6.04 3.31 13.14
N HIS A 112 7.02 2.42 12.97
CA HIS A 112 7.57 1.68 14.10
C HIS A 112 8.29 2.61 15.06
N GLU A 113 9.06 3.57 14.56
CA GLU A 113 9.74 4.56 15.41
C GLU A 113 8.73 5.45 16.15
N MET A 114 7.64 5.84 15.49
CA MET A 114 6.56 6.61 16.13
C MET A 114 5.72 5.79 17.13
N TYR A 115 5.49 4.51 16.84
CA TYR A 115 4.62 3.62 17.62
C TYR A 115 5.33 2.30 17.94
N PRO A 116 6.40 2.33 18.76
CA PRO A 116 7.29 1.18 18.98
C PRO A 116 6.59 -0.04 19.57
N LEU A 117 5.52 0.18 20.35
CA LEU A 117 4.73 -0.86 21.02
C LEU A 117 4.06 -1.87 20.08
N TYR A 118 3.93 -1.54 18.79
CA TYR A 118 3.18 -2.37 17.84
C TYR A 118 4.08 -3.22 16.95
N ASN A 119 5.39 -2.97 16.87
CA ASN A 119 6.33 -3.67 15.96
C ASN A 119 5.97 -3.60 14.44
N PHE A 120 5.51 -2.44 13.95
CA PHE A 120 5.16 -2.26 12.54
C PHE A 120 6.28 -2.63 11.54
N LYS A 121 7.54 -2.53 11.93
CA LYS A 121 8.67 -2.97 11.09
C LYS A 121 8.65 -4.46 10.77
N GLY A 122 8.11 -5.31 11.65
CA GLY A 122 8.04 -6.76 11.43
C GLY A 122 6.88 -7.15 10.53
N HIS A 123 5.65 -6.87 10.98
CA HIS A 123 4.43 -7.35 10.32
C HIS A 123 3.81 -6.34 9.34
N LYS A 124 4.38 -5.13 9.16
CA LYS A 124 3.95 -4.12 8.17
C LYS A 124 2.46 -3.75 8.25
N GLY A 125 1.88 -3.81 9.44
CA GLY A 125 0.45 -3.55 9.71
C GLY A 125 -0.50 -4.68 9.29
N TYR A 126 -0.02 -5.84 8.82
CA TYR A 126 -0.88 -7.01 8.61
C TYR A 126 -1.36 -7.56 9.96
N SER A 127 -2.54 -8.19 9.97
CA SER A 127 -3.16 -8.74 11.18
C SER A 127 -2.52 -10.07 11.62
N THR A 128 -1.21 -10.05 11.88
CA THR A 128 -0.49 -11.18 12.48
C THR A 128 -0.90 -11.34 13.95
N LYS A 129 -0.61 -12.50 14.54
CA LYS A 129 -0.87 -12.74 15.97
C LYS A 129 -0.24 -11.66 16.85
N GLU A 130 1.05 -11.39 16.64
CA GLU A 130 1.80 -10.35 17.35
C GLU A 130 1.14 -8.97 17.25
N HIS A 131 0.73 -8.56 16.04
CA HIS A 131 0.08 -7.27 15.85
C HIS A 131 -1.24 -7.20 16.62
N MET A 132 -2.08 -8.24 16.53
CA MET A 132 -3.36 -8.25 17.22
C MET A 132 -3.19 -8.25 18.74
N GLU A 133 -2.19 -8.93 19.28
CA GLU A 133 -1.85 -8.90 20.70
C GLU A 133 -1.47 -7.49 21.16
N ALA A 134 -0.68 -6.76 20.36
CA ALA A 134 -0.35 -5.36 20.64
C ALA A 134 -1.58 -4.45 20.61
N VAL A 135 -2.48 -4.61 19.62
CA VAL A 135 -3.71 -3.80 19.55
C VAL A 135 -4.66 -4.11 20.71
N ILE A 136 -4.79 -5.36 21.13
CA ILE A 136 -5.59 -5.73 22.31
C ILE A 136 -4.99 -5.09 23.57
N LYS A 137 -3.67 -5.15 23.73
CA LYS A 137 -2.96 -4.66 24.92
C LYS A 137 -2.95 -3.13 25.03
N TYR A 138 -2.71 -2.43 23.93
CA TYR A 138 -2.44 -0.98 23.92
C TYR A 138 -3.56 -0.15 23.26
N GLY A 139 -4.58 -0.80 22.70
CA GLY A 139 -5.60 -0.16 21.87
C GLY A 139 -5.11 0.12 20.44
N PRO A 140 -5.98 0.60 19.53
CA PRO A 140 -5.58 1.04 18.20
C PRO A 140 -4.95 2.44 18.22
N CYS A 141 -3.75 2.59 17.67
CA CYS A 141 -3.12 3.89 17.43
C CYS A 141 -3.66 4.62 16.16
N PRO A 142 -3.31 5.90 15.92
CA PRO A 142 -3.86 6.71 14.83
C PRO A 142 -3.74 6.15 13.41
N ILE A 143 -2.77 5.27 13.14
CA ILE A 143 -2.57 4.70 11.80
C ILE A 143 -3.37 3.41 11.55
N HIS A 144 -4.09 2.91 12.56
CA HIS A 144 -5.01 1.78 12.39
C HIS A 144 -6.26 2.21 11.62
N ARG A 145 -6.70 1.34 10.71
CA ARG A 145 -7.96 1.49 9.99
C ARG A 145 -9.08 0.96 10.89
N LYS A 146 -9.77 1.85 11.58
CA LYS A 146 -10.77 1.52 12.60
C LYS A 146 -12.04 0.90 12.00
N SER A 147 -12.28 1.10 10.71
CA SER A 147 -13.37 0.45 9.98
C SER A 147 -13.09 -1.03 9.68
N PHE A 148 -11.84 -1.48 9.74
CA PHE A 148 -11.49 -2.86 9.42
C PHE A 148 -11.90 -3.77 10.57
N ARG A 149 -12.58 -4.88 10.25
CA ARG A 149 -13.16 -5.82 11.22
C ARG A 149 -12.23 -6.21 12.36
N ARG A 150 -10.96 -6.51 12.04
CA ARG A 150 -9.95 -6.92 13.04
C ARG A 150 -9.61 -5.84 14.06
N VAL A 151 -9.86 -4.57 13.76
CA VAL A 151 -9.68 -3.44 14.67
C VAL A 151 -11.02 -3.04 15.31
N LYS A 152 -12.08 -2.99 14.51
CA LYS A 152 -13.43 -2.59 14.94
C LYS A 152 -13.99 -3.49 16.05
N ASP A 153 -13.80 -4.80 15.92
CA ASP A 153 -14.45 -5.80 16.78
C ASP A 153 -13.57 -6.17 18.00
N ILE A 154 -12.49 -5.43 18.28
CA ILE A 154 -11.61 -5.71 19.42
C ILE A 154 -12.31 -5.35 20.72
N GLN A 155 -12.36 -6.31 21.64
CA GLN A 155 -12.66 -6.04 23.03
C GLN A 155 -11.38 -5.60 23.74
N LEU A 156 -11.34 -4.36 24.19
CA LEU A 156 -10.22 -3.85 24.97
C LEU A 156 -10.33 -4.35 26.41
N PRO A 157 -9.21 -4.65 27.08
CA PRO A 157 -9.20 -5.13 28.47
C PRO A 157 -9.71 -4.09 29.48
N PHE A 158 -9.99 -2.86 29.03
CA PHE A 158 -10.54 -1.75 29.83
C PHE A 158 -11.88 -1.26 29.28
N GLY A 159 -12.65 -2.13 28.60
CA GLY A 159 -14.02 -1.81 28.20
C GLY A 159 -14.87 -1.39 29.42
N PRO A 160 -15.89 -0.53 29.24
CA PRO A 160 -16.72 -0.10 30.36
C PRO A 160 -17.28 -1.33 31.06
N GLU A 161 -17.12 -1.39 32.39
CA GLU A 161 -17.88 -2.31 33.22
C GLU A 161 -19.36 -2.08 32.89
N LEU A 162 -19.98 -3.06 32.23
CA LEU A 162 -21.43 -3.16 32.09
C LEU A 162 -21.96 -4.01 33.23
#